data_AF-A0A6P7GUG0-F1
#
_entry.id   AF-A0A6P7GUG0-F1
#
_cell.length_a   1.000
_cell.length_b   1.000
_cell.length_c   1.000
_cell.angle_alpha   90.00
_cell.angle_beta   90.00
_cell.angle_gamma   90.00
#
_symmetry.space_group_name_H-M   'P 1'
#
loop_
_entity.id
_entity.type
_entity.pdbx_description
1 polymer ?
#
loop_
_entity_poly.entity_id
_entity_poly.type
_entity_poly.pdbx_seq_one_letter_code
_entity_poly.pdbx_strand_id
1 'polypeptide(L)'
;MILLELLENRVNRNEIGEAVEMLAAPGDIVENERVIPFRNEGYYEEVIPNYTSDDFQSHFRMARGTFQSLLNVLQMRRGEIDGEKVDFEKKVLFTIWMLSKPGSFIAAGDRFDLAKSTSHEVFISIVNLLVSVRMEYIQWPDYDERQRISRTLKAKSGIPRIAGAIDGCHIAIKAPPRNANDYYNRNNYHSVILKAVCNDNKPFTDVFVGVPGRVHDARVFRNRLSSSSSFSSGSTTNSSSSSN
;
A
#
# COMPACT_ATOMS: atom_id res chain seq x y z
N MET A 1 28.54 -30.81 -0.49
CA MET A 1 28.31 -30.95 -1.94
C MET A 1 26.98 -31.63 -2.29
N ILE A 2 26.41 -32.47 -1.41
CA ILE A 2 25.12 -33.17 -1.67
C ILE A 2 23.88 -32.28 -1.38
N LEU A 3 24.02 -31.21 -0.57
CA LEU A 3 22.89 -30.34 -0.22
C LEU A 3 22.53 -29.28 -1.28
N LEU A 4 23.42 -29.03 -2.27
CA LEU A 4 23.14 -28.14 -3.40
C LEU A 4 22.42 -28.87 -4.54
N GLU A 5 22.69 -30.16 -4.71
CA GLU A 5 22.09 -31.03 -5.75
C GLU A 5 20.60 -31.32 -5.49
N LEU A 6 20.14 -31.23 -4.23
CA LEU A 6 18.74 -31.43 -3.86
C LEU A 6 17.89 -30.15 -3.98
N LEU A 7 18.49 -28.96 -4.17
CA LEU A 7 17.76 -27.70 -4.31
C LEU A 7 17.50 -27.30 -5.78
N GLU A 8 18.18 -27.96 -6.74
CA GLU A 8 17.96 -27.75 -8.17
C GLU A 8 16.84 -28.63 -8.76
N ASN A 9 16.38 -29.67 -8.06
CA ASN A 9 15.22 -30.48 -8.46
C ASN A 9 13.88 -29.86 -8.02
N ARG A 10 13.72 -28.54 -8.22
CA ARG A 10 12.39 -27.94 -8.25
C ARG A 10 11.79 -28.24 -9.61
N VAL A 11 11.07 -29.36 -9.68
CA VAL A 11 10.27 -29.72 -10.84
C VAL A 11 9.46 -28.50 -11.26
N ASN A 12 9.78 -27.97 -12.44
CA ASN A 12 9.20 -26.77 -12.98
C ASN A 12 7.73 -27.07 -13.27
N ARG A 13 6.79 -26.36 -12.64
CA ARG A 13 5.35 -26.60 -12.83
C ARG A 13 4.91 -26.54 -14.29
N ASN A 14 5.66 -25.83 -15.13
CA ASN A 14 5.42 -25.76 -16.57
C ASN A 14 5.85 -27.04 -17.30
N GLU A 15 6.96 -27.67 -16.89
CA GLU A 15 7.42 -28.96 -17.44
C GLU A 15 6.51 -30.11 -17.02
N ILE A 16 5.93 -30.06 -15.81
CA ILE A 16 4.89 -31.01 -15.39
C ILE A 16 3.63 -30.84 -16.24
N GLY A 17 3.24 -29.58 -16.49
CA GLY A 17 2.08 -29.26 -17.33
C GLY A 17 2.22 -29.83 -18.75
N GLU A 18 3.36 -29.60 -19.38
CA GLU A 18 3.67 -30.14 -20.72
C GLU A 18 3.76 -31.67 -20.72
N ALA A 19 4.35 -32.28 -19.69
CA ALA A 19 4.43 -33.75 -19.59
C ALA A 19 3.06 -34.42 -19.36
N VAL A 20 2.17 -33.78 -18.59
CA VAL A 20 0.79 -34.25 -18.38
C VAL A 20 -0.03 -34.12 -19.67
N GLU A 21 0.18 -33.06 -20.45
CA GLU A 21 -0.49 -32.83 -21.73
C GLU A 21 -0.01 -33.82 -22.81
N MET A 22 1.25 -34.26 -22.77
CA MET A 22 1.80 -35.30 -23.66
C MET A 22 1.31 -36.73 -23.32
N LEU A 23 0.82 -36.97 -22.11
CA LEU A 23 0.31 -38.28 -21.68
C LEU A 23 -1.21 -38.42 -21.83
N ALA A 24 -1.92 -37.32 -22.07
CA ALA A 24 -3.36 -37.32 -22.30
C ALA A 24 -3.68 -37.79 -23.73
N ALA A 25 -4.63 -38.71 -23.88
CA ALA A 25 -5.07 -39.15 -25.21
C ALA A 25 -5.82 -38.01 -25.91
N PRO A 26 -5.77 -37.90 -27.25
CA PRO A 26 -6.49 -36.86 -27.98
C PRO A 26 -8.01 -36.98 -27.74
N GLY A 27 -8.54 -36.12 -26.85
CA GLY A 27 -9.93 -36.13 -26.41
C GLY A 27 -10.12 -35.99 -24.90
N ASP A 28 -9.07 -36.17 -24.09
CA ASP A 28 -9.17 -36.04 -22.63
C ASP A 28 -9.18 -34.55 -22.23
N ILE A 29 -10.31 -34.08 -21.70
CA ILE A 29 -10.37 -32.80 -20.98
C ILE A 29 -9.70 -33.05 -19.64
N VAL A 30 -8.45 -32.61 -19.48
CA VAL A 30 -7.81 -32.56 -18.16
C VAL A 30 -8.57 -31.50 -17.34
N GLU A 31 -9.53 -31.93 -16.54
CA GLU A 31 -10.13 -31.06 -15.52
C GLU A 31 -9.00 -30.63 -14.59
N ASN A 32 -8.58 -29.37 -14.74
CA ASN A 32 -7.56 -28.78 -13.90
C ASN A 32 -8.19 -28.52 -12.52
N GLU A 33 -8.23 -29.57 -11.70
CA GLU A 33 -8.72 -29.52 -10.33
C GLU A 33 -7.99 -28.39 -9.62
N ARG A 34 -8.72 -27.33 -9.28
CA ARG A 34 -8.14 -26.21 -8.55
C ARG A 34 -7.76 -26.73 -7.17
N VAL A 35 -6.48 -27.03 -6.97
CA VAL A 35 -5.92 -27.31 -5.64
C VAL A 35 -6.22 -26.09 -4.77
N ILE A 36 -7.19 -26.24 -3.86
CA ILE A 36 -7.52 -25.20 -2.88
C ILE A 36 -6.38 -25.23 -1.86
N PRO A 37 -5.58 -24.16 -1.74
CA PRO A 37 -4.53 -24.12 -0.74
C PRO A 37 -5.18 -24.17 0.65
N PHE A 38 -4.59 -24.95 1.56
CA PHE A 38 -4.93 -24.92 2.99
C PHE A 38 -4.75 -23.48 3.50
N ARG A 39 -5.72 -22.98 4.27
CA ARG A 39 -5.73 -21.62 4.84
C ARG A 39 -6.01 -21.65 6.32
N ASN A 40 -5.67 -20.57 7.01
CA ASN A 40 -6.00 -20.41 8.42
C ASN A 40 -7.49 -20.04 8.55
N GLU A 41 -8.31 -21.06 8.77
CA GLU A 41 -9.73 -20.89 9.08
C GLU A 41 -9.90 -20.21 10.44
N GLY A 42 -10.91 -19.34 10.57
CA GLY A 42 -11.30 -18.73 11.83
C GLY A 42 -10.36 -17.66 12.39
N TYR A 43 -9.27 -17.28 11.72
CA TYR A 43 -8.36 -16.27 12.26
C TYR A 43 -9.03 -14.89 12.46
N TYR A 44 -9.84 -14.45 11.49
CA TYR A 44 -10.55 -13.18 11.64
C TYR A 44 -11.68 -13.29 12.68
N GLU A 45 -12.38 -14.41 12.67
CA GLU A 45 -13.60 -14.66 13.42
C GLU A 45 -13.32 -14.97 14.90
N GLU A 46 -12.21 -15.66 15.20
CA GLU A 46 -11.91 -16.20 16.53
C GLU A 46 -10.66 -15.57 17.14
N VAL A 47 -9.64 -15.21 16.35
CA VAL A 47 -8.34 -14.75 16.91
C VAL A 47 -8.33 -13.24 17.11
N ILE A 48 -8.69 -12.46 16.09
CA ILE A 48 -8.65 -10.97 16.16
C ILE A 48 -9.56 -10.40 17.27
N PRO A 49 -10.78 -10.91 17.51
CA PRO A 49 -11.64 -10.40 18.59
C PRO A 49 -11.02 -10.61 19.98
N ASN A 50 -10.25 -11.68 20.14
CA ASN A 50 -9.59 -12.06 21.39
C ASN A 50 -8.23 -11.38 21.61
N TYR A 51 -7.75 -10.56 20.67
CA TYR A 51 -6.55 -9.75 20.88
C TYR A 51 -6.70 -8.77 22.02
N THR A 52 -5.70 -8.78 22.91
CA THR A 52 -5.49 -7.70 23.89
C THR A 52 -5.26 -6.37 23.18
N SER A 53 -5.37 -5.26 23.90
CA SER A 53 -5.08 -3.93 23.35
C SER A 53 -3.67 -3.84 22.76
N ASP A 54 -2.68 -4.43 23.43
CA ASP A 54 -1.28 -4.42 23.02
C ASP A 54 -1.06 -5.30 21.78
N ASP A 55 -1.67 -6.48 21.74
CA ASP A 55 -1.61 -7.36 20.57
C ASP A 55 -2.21 -6.66 19.35
N PHE A 56 -3.41 -6.08 19.51
CA PHE A 56 -4.08 -5.37 18.44
C PHE A 56 -3.22 -4.20 17.94
N GLN A 57 -2.66 -3.39 18.83
CA GLN A 57 -1.80 -2.28 18.46
C GLN A 57 -0.50 -2.73 17.79
N SER A 58 0.10 -3.84 18.23
CA SER A 58 1.29 -4.43 17.60
C SER A 58 1.01 -4.95 16.19
N HIS A 59 -0.19 -5.52 15.99
CA HIS A 59 -0.60 -6.08 14.71
C HIS A 59 -1.05 -5.02 13.70
N PHE A 60 -1.89 -4.08 14.12
CA PHE A 60 -2.57 -3.10 13.25
C PHE A 60 -1.99 -1.68 13.35
N ARG A 61 -0.98 -1.46 14.20
CA ARG A 61 -0.31 -0.16 14.41
C ARG A 61 -1.26 0.97 14.85
N MET A 62 -2.41 0.62 15.41
CA MET A 62 -3.40 1.55 15.94
C MET A 62 -4.18 0.90 17.08
N ALA A 63 -4.75 1.73 17.95
CA ALA A 63 -5.64 1.25 19.00
C ALA A 63 -6.96 0.74 18.41
N ARG A 64 -7.59 -0.24 19.07
CA ARG A 64 -8.89 -0.79 18.65
C ARG A 64 -9.99 0.27 18.56
N GLY A 65 -9.99 1.24 19.47
CA GLY A 65 -10.93 2.37 19.42
C GLY A 65 -10.75 3.24 18.16
N THR A 66 -9.50 3.53 17.78
CA THR A 66 -9.19 4.26 16.54
C THR A 66 -9.62 3.48 15.31
N PHE A 67 -9.41 2.16 15.32
CA PHE A 67 -9.91 1.28 14.27
C PHE A 67 -11.43 1.35 14.14
N GLN A 68 -12.17 1.30 15.24
CA GLN A 68 -13.64 1.41 15.20
C GLN A 68 -14.10 2.76 14.64
N SER A 69 -13.45 3.86 15.04
CA SER A 69 -13.75 5.19 14.48
C SER A 69 -13.50 5.24 12.97
N LEU A 70 -12.36 4.68 12.52
CA LEU A 70 -12.04 4.58 11.10
C LEU A 70 -13.07 3.73 10.36
N LEU A 71 -13.43 2.56 10.89
CA LEU A 71 -14.41 1.66 10.31
C LEU A 71 -15.75 2.36 10.08
N ASN A 72 -16.25 3.09 11.08
CA ASN A 72 -17.50 3.85 10.97
C ASN A 72 -17.44 4.90 9.85
N VAL A 73 -16.31 5.62 9.72
CA VAL A 73 -16.12 6.61 8.65
C VAL A 73 -16.11 5.94 7.27
N LEU A 74 -15.40 4.83 7.13
CA LEU A 74 -15.33 4.10 5.87
C LEU A 74 -16.66 3.45 5.52
N GLN A 75 -17.42 2.95 6.50
CA GLN A 75 -18.77 2.39 6.30
C GLN A 75 -19.73 3.43 5.70
N MET A 76 -19.66 4.70 6.10
CA MET A 76 -20.47 5.78 5.51
C MET A 76 -20.08 6.12 4.06
N ARG A 77 -18.88 5.72 3.61
CA ARG A 77 -18.32 6.06 2.30
C ARG A 77 -18.17 4.85 1.37
N ARG A 78 -18.54 3.65 1.85
CA ARG A 78 -18.24 2.37 1.17
C ARG A 78 -18.90 2.22 -0.21
N GLY A 79 -20.00 2.90 -0.49
CA GLY A 79 -20.78 2.70 -1.73
C GLY A 79 -21.11 1.23 -1.99
N GLU A 80 -20.89 0.77 -3.22
CA GLU A 80 -21.09 -0.62 -3.69
C GLU A 80 -19.89 -1.56 -3.43
N ILE A 81 -18.90 -1.18 -2.61
CA ILE A 81 -17.75 -2.05 -2.25
C ILE A 81 -18.21 -3.35 -1.52
N ASP A 82 -19.49 -3.42 -1.17
CA ASP A 82 -20.15 -4.58 -0.59
C ASP A 82 -20.57 -5.61 -1.64
N GLY A 83 -19.59 -6.18 -2.34
CA GLY A 83 -19.76 -7.51 -2.91
C GLY A 83 -19.86 -8.53 -1.76
N GLU A 84 -20.95 -9.30 -1.74
CA GLU A 84 -21.44 -10.20 -0.66
C GLU A 84 -20.47 -11.27 -0.13
N LYS A 85 -19.24 -11.38 -0.65
CA LYS A 85 -18.35 -12.52 -0.37
C LYS A 85 -17.45 -12.36 0.85
N VAL A 86 -17.24 -11.13 1.34
CA VAL A 86 -16.31 -10.85 2.45
C VAL A 86 -16.85 -9.69 3.28
N ASP A 87 -16.92 -9.89 4.60
CA ASP A 87 -17.34 -8.86 5.55
C ASP A 87 -16.51 -7.58 5.40
N PHE A 88 -17.19 -6.42 5.46
CA PHE A 88 -16.53 -5.13 5.30
C PHE A 88 -15.45 -4.89 6.37
N GLU A 89 -15.70 -5.29 7.62
CA GLU A 89 -14.71 -5.19 8.69
C GLU A 89 -13.47 -6.03 8.40
N LYS A 90 -13.65 -7.28 7.93
CA LYS A 90 -12.57 -8.17 7.47
C LYS A 90 -11.76 -7.52 6.35
N LYS A 91 -12.41 -6.87 5.37
CA LYS A 91 -11.74 -6.13 4.29
C LYS A 91 -10.84 -5.01 4.83
N VAL A 92 -11.33 -4.24 5.80
CA VAL A 92 -10.57 -3.12 6.39
C VAL A 92 -9.40 -3.64 7.23
N LEU A 93 -9.62 -4.63 8.10
CA LEU A 93 -8.55 -5.23 8.92
C LEU A 93 -7.46 -5.86 8.06
N PHE A 94 -7.84 -6.61 7.03
CA PHE A 94 -6.89 -7.20 6.08
C PHE A 94 -6.01 -6.11 5.43
N THR A 95 -6.63 -5.01 5.00
CA THR A 95 -5.91 -3.90 4.35
C THR A 95 -4.96 -3.21 5.34
N ILE A 96 -5.41 -2.93 6.56
CA ILE A 96 -4.55 -2.33 7.60
C ILE A 96 -3.40 -3.26 7.96
N TRP A 97 -3.63 -4.57 8.03
CA TRP A 97 -2.58 -5.57 8.25
C TRP A 97 -1.50 -5.48 7.17
N MET A 98 -1.90 -5.44 5.89
CA MET A 98 -0.99 -5.30 4.75
C MET A 98 -0.21 -3.97 4.76
N LEU A 99 -0.81 -2.88 5.24
CA LEU A 99 -0.13 -1.59 5.38
C LEU A 99 0.80 -1.53 6.60
N SER A 100 0.49 -2.30 7.65
CA SER A 100 1.20 -2.31 8.92
C SER A 100 2.45 -3.19 8.94
N LYS A 101 2.43 -4.28 8.16
CA LYS A 101 3.48 -5.29 8.15
C LYS A 101 3.90 -5.58 6.70
N PRO A 102 5.21 -5.61 6.41
CA PRO A 102 5.69 -6.05 5.11
C PRO A 102 5.26 -7.51 4.89
N GLY A 103 4.48 -7.77 3.85
CA GLY A 103 3.92 -9.09 3.57
C GLY A 103 3.43 -9.22 2.14
N SER A 104 3.24 -10.45 1.69
CA SER A 104 2.64 -10.75 0.38
C SER A 104 1.15 -11.01 0.52
N PHE A 105 0.39 -10.76 -0.56
CA PHE A 105 -1.03 -11.13 -0.62
C PHE A 105 -1.29 -12.62 -0.41
N ILE A 106 -0.31 -13.48 -0.70
CA ILE A 106 -0.43 -14.92 -0.46
C ILE A 106 -0.39 -15.19 1.04
N ALA A 107 0.63 -14.68 1.75
CA ALA A 107 0.79 -14.94 3.18
C ALA A 107 -0.29 -14.25 4.03
N ALA A 108 -0.69 -13.04 3.66
CA ALA A 108 -1.79 -12.35 4.34
C ALA A 108 -3.15 -12.97 3.99
N GLY A 109 -3.35 -13.36 2.73
CA GLY A 109 -4.58 -14.02 2.29
C GLY A 109 -4.76 -15.37 2.98
N ASP A 110 -3.70 -16.16 3.09
CA ASP A 110 -3.68 -17.41 3.85
C ASP A 110 -4.11 -17.21 5.31
N ARG A 111 -3.69 -16.11 5.93
CA ARG A 111 -4.01 -15.78 7.32
C ARG A 111 -5.44 -15.29 7.50
N PHE A 112 -5.99 -14.56 6.55
CA PHE A 112 -7.36 -14.02 6.64
C PHE A 112 -8.39 -14.91 5.93
N ASP A 113 -8.00 -16.12 5.50
CA ASP A 113 -8.81 -16.98 4.64
C ASP A 113 -9.36 -16.26 3.40
N LEU A 114 -8.46 -15.67 2.62
CA LEU A 114 -8.77 -14.98 1.37
C LEU A 114 -7.94 -15.56 0.22
N ALA A 115 -8.60 -15.81 -0.91
CA ALA A 115 -7.89 -16.11 -2.15
C ALA A 115 -6.97 -14.94 -2.55
N LYS A 116 -5.87 -15.23 -3.24
CA LYS A 116 -4.91 -14.20 -3.68
C LYS A 116 -5.55 -13.09 -4.53
N SER A 117 -6.44 -13.44 -5.45
CA SER A 117 -7.17 -12.48 -6.29
C SER A 117 -8.07 -11.58 -5.45
N THR A 118 -8.89 -12.19 -4.58
CA THR A 118 -9.77 -11.47 -3.65
C THR A 118 -8.97 -10.56 -2.72
N SER A 119 -7.85 -11.03 -2.18
CA SER A 119 -6.94 -10.23 -1.35
C SER A 119 -6.46 -8.97 -2.06
N HIS A 120 -6.05 -9.10 -3.32
CA HIS A 120 -5.61 -7.96 -4.13
C HIS A 120 -6.76 -6.98 -4.40
N GLU A 121 -7.93 -7.47 -4.81
CA GLU A 121 -9.12 -6.64 -5.07
C GLU A 121 -9.55 -5.87 -3.81
N VAL A 122 -9.65 -6.57 -2.67
CA VAL A 122 -9.98 -5.98 -1.37
C VAL A 122 -8.98 -4.88 -1.01
N PHE A 123 -7.68 -5.15 -1.12
CA PHE A 123 -6.66 -4.18 -0.78
C PHE A 123 -6.77 -2.90 -1.62
N ILE A 124 -6.90 -3.02 -2.95
CA ILE A 124 -7.03 -1.87 -3.84
C ILE A 124 -8.32 -1.09 -3.53
N SER A 125 -9.43 -1.80 -3.33
CA SER A 125 -10.72 -1.18 -3.02
C SER A 125 -10.69 -0.35 -1.73
N ILE A 126 -10.17 -0.92 -0.65
CA ILE A 126 -10.09 -0.23 0.65
C ILE A 126 -9.03 0.88 0.63
N VAL A 127 -7.89 0.71 -0.04
CA VAL A 127 -6.90 1.78 -0.20
C VAL A 127 -7.50 2.97 -0.94
N ASN A 128 -8.25 2.74 -2.02
CA ASN A 128 -8.95 3.82 -2.74
C ASN A 128 -9.97 4.54 -1.85
N LEU A 129 -10.68 3.79 -1.00
CA LEU A 129 -11.61 4.36 -0.03
C LEU A 129 -10.89 5.19 1.05
N LEU A 130 -9.74 4.74 1.55
CA LEU A 130 -8.89 5.53 2.46
C LEU A 130 -8.40 6.82 1.80
N VAL A 131 -8.00 6.74 0.53
CA VAL A 131 -7.54 7.90 -0.25
C VAL A 131 -8.68 8.90 -0.51
N SER A 132 -9.94 8.45 -0.61
CA SER A 132 -11.08 9.34 -0.82
C SER A 132 -11.37 10.23 0.40
N VAL A 133 -11.18 9.70 1.61
CA VAL A 133 -11.37 10.45 2.86
C VAL A 133 -10.14 11.25 3.30
N ARG A 134 -8.99 11.08 2.66
CA ARG A 134 -7.70 11.69 3.09
C ARG A 134 -7.78 13.20 3.30
N MET A 135 -8.57 13.90 2.48
CA MET A 135 -8.66 15.36 2.47
C MET A 135 -9.42 15.89 3.69
N GLU A 136 -10.15 15.03 4.41
CA GLU A 136 -10.80 15.38 5.68
C GLU A 136 -9.79 15.38 6.86
N TYR A 137 -8.68 14.63 6.73
CA TYR A 137 -7.72 14.41 7.82
C TYR A 137 -6.36 15.10 7.61
N ILE A 138 -5.88 15.17 6.37
CA ILE A 138 -4.60 15.78 6.02
C ILE A 138 -4.89 17.11 5.34
N GLN A 139 -4.90 18.17 6.14
CA GLN A 139 -5.21 19.52 5.67
C GLN A 139 -4.11 20.50 6.09
N TRP A 140 -3.79 21.41 5.18
CA TRP A 140 -2.89 22.50 5.50
C TRP A 140 -3.56 23.44 6.51
N PRO A 141 -2.90 23.79 7.62
CA PRO A 141 -3.51 24.62 8.65
C PRO A 141 -3.87 26.00 8.09
N ASP A 142 -5.02 26.50 8.52
CA ASP A 142 -5.48 27.85 8.22
C ASP A 142 -4.60 28.91 8.92
N TYR A 143 -5.01 30.17 8.82
CA TYR A 143 -4.23 31.25 9.41
C TYR A 143 -4.11 31.13 10.93
N ASP A 144 -5.22 30.90 11.62
CA ASP A 144 -5.27 30.90 13.09
C ASP A 144 -4.54 29.69 13.66
N GLU A 145 -4.72 28.52 13.05
CA GLU A 145 -4.03 27.29 13.44
C GLU A 145 -2.52 27.41 13.22
N ARG A 146 -2.07 28.06 12.13
CA ARG A 146 -0.64 28.36 11.95
C ARG A 146 -0.08 29.30 13.01
N GLN A 147 -0.86 30.27 13.47
CA GLN A 147 -0.43 31.12 14.58
C GLN A 147 -0.29 30.32 15.87
N ARG A 148 -1.22 29.39 16.13
CA ARG A 148 -1.16 28.48 17.29
C ARG A 148 0.10 27.60 17.22
N ILE A 149 0.31 26.91 16.11
CA ILE A 149 1.47 26.04 15.86
C ILE A 149 2.78 26.83 16.03
N SER A 150 2.86 28.02 15.43
CA SER A 150 4.04 28.90 15.53
C SER A 150 4.38 29.28 16.96
N ARG A 151 3.39 29.59 17.80
CA ARG A 151 3.61 29.88 19.23
C ARG A 151 4.13 28.65 19.98
N THR A 152 3.49 27.49 19.81
CA THR A 152 3.92 26.25 20.48
C THR A 152 5.34 25.87 20.09
N LEU A 153 5.66 25.89 18.80
CA LEU A 153 6.97 25.50 18.31
C LEU A 153 8.04 26.52 18.66
N LYS A 154 7.75 27.83 18.61
CA LYS A 154 8.67 28.87 19.07
C LYS A 154 9.05 28.67 20.54
N ALA A 155 8.09 28.32 21.40
CA ALA A 155 8.38 28.05 22.81
C ALA A 155 9.31 26.84 23.01
N LYS A 156 9.25 25.84 22.11
CA LYS A 156 10.08 24.63 22.17
C LYS A 156 11.45 24.79 21.50
N SER A 157 11.55 25.52 20.38
CA SER A 157 12.76 25.60 19.55
C SER A 157 13.43 26.98 19.52
N GLY A 158 12.75 28.03 19.96
CA GLY A 158 13.18 29.42 19.82
C GLY A 158 12.95 30.05 18.43
N ILE A 159 12.55 29.25 17.43
CA ILE A 159 12.42 29.73 16.05
C ILE A 159 11.00 30.27 15.81
N PRO A 160 10.84 31.53 15.37
CA PRO A 160 9.53 32.13 15.12
C PRO A 160 8.96 31.68 13.76
N ARG A 161 7.62 31.74 13.62
CA ARG A 161 6.88 31.56 12.36
C ARG A 161 6.98 30.16 11.75
N ILE A 162 7.19 29.13 12.57
CA ILE A 162 7.14 27.73 12.11
C ILE A 162 5.68 27.31 11.91
N ALA A 163 5.36 26.77 10.74
CA ALA A 163 4.04 26.20 10.43
C ALA A 163 3.99 24.67 10.57
N GLY A 164 5.14 24.00 10.67
CA GLY A 164 5.27 22.57 10.85
C GLY A 164 6.72 22.11 10.68
N ALA A 165 6.97 20.85 11.00
CA ALA A 165 8.23 20.16 10.72
C ALA A 165 8.08 19.36 9.42
N ILE A 166 9.07 19.47 8.52
CA ILE A 166 9.07 18.78 7.23
C ILE A 166 10.17 17.73 7.20
N ASP A 167 9.86 16.54 6.69
CA ASP A 167 10.84 15.49 6.47
C ASP A 167 10.51 14.68 5.20
N GLY A 168 11.51 13.98 4.67
CA GLY A 168 11.40 13.13 3.50
C GLY A 168 11.91 11.71 3.77
N CYS A 169 11.27 10.70 3.17
CA CYS A 169 11.72 9.33 3.25
C CYS A 169 11.62 8.61 1.89
N HIS A 170 12.41 7.56 1.73
CA HIS A 170 12.37 6.72 0.54
C HIS A 170 11.43 5.53 0.77
N ILE A 171 10.43 5.40 -0.09
CA ILE A 171 9.58 4.20 -0.19
C ILE A 171 10.20 3.30 -1.25
N ALA A 172 10.65 2.12 -0.84
CA ALA A 172 11.21 1.13 -1.77
C ALA A 172 10.14 0.67 -2.76
N ILE A 173 10.52 0.57 -4.04
CA ILE A 173 9.69 0.06 -5.12
C ILE A 173 10.44 -1.00 -5.90
N LYS A 174 9.70 -1.80 -6.68
CA LYS A 174 10.32 -2.58 -7.74
C LYS A 174 10.86 -1.63 -8.81
N ALA A 175 11.93 -2.03 -9.50
CA ALA A 175 12.45 -1.27 -10.62
C ALA A 175 11.32 -1.01 -11.64
N PRO A 176 11.00 0.25 -11.96
CA PRO A 176 9.97 0.53 -12.94
C PRO A 176 10.45 0.10 -14.33
N PRO A 177 9.53 -0.35 -15.21
CA PRO A 177 9.90 -0.86 -16.54
C PRO A 177 10.49 0.22 -17.45
N ARG A 178 10.22 1.50 -17.16
CA ARG A 178 10.77 2.67 -17.85
C ARG A 178 11.52 3.53 -16.84
N ASN A 179 12.66 4.07 -17.25
CA ASN A 179 13.47 5.00 -16.47
C ASN A 179 13.91 4.47 -15.09
N ALA A 180 14.19 3.18 -14.95
CA ALA A 180 14.61 2.56 -13.69
C ALA A 180 15.76 3.33 -12.99
N ASN A 181 16.72 3.81 -13.78
CA ASN A 181 17.86 4.60 -13.31
C ASN A 181 17.49 5.90 -12.59
N ASP A 182 16.30 6.47 -12.83
CA ASP A 182 15.82 7.69 -12.15
C ASP A 182 15.32 7.39 -10.73
N TYR A 183 14.91 6.15 -10.49
CA TYR A 183 14.40 5.69 -9.19
C TYR A 183 15.49 5.05 -8.35
N TYR A 184 16.63 4.70 -8.94
CA TYR A 184 17.77 4.13 -8.24
C TYR A 184 18.46 5.20 -7.37
N ASN A 185 18.34 5.04 -6.05
CA ASN A 185 18.84 6.00 -5.08
C ASN A 185 20.29 5.71 -4.65
N ARG A 186 20.83 6.56 -3.77
CA ARG A 186 22.21 6.46 -3.25
C ARG A 186 22.42 5.28 -2.30
N ASN A 187 21.34 4.69 -1.82
CA ASN A 187 21.35 3.54 -0.94
C ASN A 187 21.24 2.21 -1.71
N ASN A 188 21.46 2.25 -3.04
CA ASN A 188 21.48 1.09 -3.92
C ASN A 188 20.14 0.33 -4.03
N TYR A 189 19.02 1.05 -3.99
CA TYR A 189 17.71 0.46 -4.30
C TYR A 189 16.80 1.44 -5.07
N HIS A 190 15.77 0.89 -5.73
CA HIS A 190 14.77 1.69 -6.42
C HIS A 190 13.74 2.23 -5.43
N SER A 191 13.44 3.52 -5.49
CA SER A 191 12.51 4.15 -4.55
C SER A 191 11.77 5.33 -5.15
N VAL A 192 10.64 5.66 -4.54
CA VAL A 192 9.99 6.97 -4.66
C VAL A 192 10.15 7.73 -3.34
N ILE A 193 10.24 9.05 -3.43
CA ILE A 193 10.36 9.91 -2.27
C ILE A 193 8.95 10.29 -1.81
N LEU A 194 8.70 10.09 -0.51
CA LEU A 194 7.62 10.69 0.26
C LEU A 194 8.18 11.89 1.01
N LYS A 195 7.43 12.98 1.04
CA LYS A 195 7.69 14.16 1.86
C LYS A 195 6.42 14.49 2.63
N ALA A 196 6.54 14.79 3.90
CA ALA A 196 5.40 15.15 4.72
C ALA A 196 5.72 16.29 5.67
N VAL A 197 4.70 17.07 6.01
CA VAL A 197 4.74 18.12 7.02
C VAL A 197 3.88 17.69 8.19
N CYS A 198 4.40 17.79 9.42
CA CYS A 198 3.65 17.57 10.65
C CYS A 198 3.51 18.86 11.45
N ASN A 199 2.39 19.03 12.15
CA ASN A 199 2.23 20.13 13.10
C ASN A 199 2.87 19.81 14.48
N ASP A 200 2.64 20.70 15.45
CA ASP A 200 3.18 20.61 16.82
C ASP A 200 2.69 19.42 17.64
N ASN A 201 1.58 18.81 17.22
CA ASN A 201 0.97 17.62 17.84
C ASN A 201 1.31 16.32 17.09
N LYS A 202 2.15 16.40 16.06
CA LYS A 202 2.61 15.29 15.20
C LYS A 202 1.66 14.72 14.11
N PRO A 203 0.37 15.08 13.94
CA PRO A 203 -0.35 14.67 12.73
C PRO A 203 0.22 15.35 11.49
N PHE A 204 0.13 14.64 10.35
CA PHE A 204 0.47 15.16 9.04
C PHE A 204 -0.54 16.22 8.59
N THR A 205 -0.05 17.37 8.15
CA THR A 205 -0.84 18.47 7.57
C THR A 205 -0.67 18.59 6.07
N ASP A 206 0.40 18.02 5.52
CA ASP A 206 0.65 17.94 4.08
C ASP A 206 1.47 16.69 3.78
N VAL A 207 1.15 16.01 2.68
CA VAL A 207 1.85 14.81 2.23
C VAL A 207 1.98 14.84 0.71
N PHE A 208 3.20 14.59 0.23
CA PHE A 208 3.52 14.52 -1.18
C PHE A 208 4.36 13.27 -1.46
N VAL A 209 3.97 12.49 -2.47
CA VAL A 209 4.63 11.21 -2.81
C VAL A 209 4.79 11.12 -4.32
N GLY A 210 5.88 10.48 -4.77
CA GLY A 210 6.02 10.03 -6.16
C GLY A 210 7.22 10.60 -6.91
N VAL A 211 8.10 11.35 -6.24
CA VAL A 211 9.33 11.82 -6.88
C VAL A 211 10.32 10.66 -7.02
N PRO A 212 11.02 10.49 -8.15
CA PRO A 212 12.03 9.46 -8.31
C PRO A 212 13.14 9.56 -7.24
N GLY A 213 13.56 8.40 -6.71
CA GLY A 213 14.51 8.29 -5.60
C GLY A 213 15.91 8.84 -5.86
N ARG A 214 16.28 9.13 -7.12
CA ARG A 214 17.58 9.74 -7.43
C ARG A 214 17.58 11.26 -7.28
N VAL A 215 16.40 11.88 -7.19
CA VAL A 215 16.28 13.34 -7.08
C VAL A 215 16.85 13.81 -5.75
N HIS A 216 17.68 14.86 -5.79
CA HIS A 216 18.24 15.47 -4.59
C HIS A 216 17.17 16.15 -3.72
N ASP A 217 17.28 15.99 -2.40
CA ASP A 217 16.33 16.55 -1.42
C ASP A 217 16.06 18.04 -1.64
N ALA A 218 17.08 18.85 -1.92
CA ALA A 218 16.92 20.28 -2.20
C ALA A 218 15.94 20.56 -3.36
N ARG A 219 15.90 19.69 -4.37
CA ARG A 219 14.95 19.76 -5.49
C ARG A 219 13.56 19.29 -5.06
N VAL A 220 13.47 18.25 -4.23
CA VAL A 220 12.20 17.77 -3.65
C VAL A 220 11.56 18.83 -2.74
N PHE A 221 12.37 19.58 -1.98
CA PHE A 221 11.93 20.67 -1.13
C PHE A 221 11.51 21.91 -1.92
N ARG A 222 12.20 22.22 -3.03
CA ARG A 222 11.88 23.37 -3.89
C ARG A 222 10.67 23.15 -4.79
N ASN A 223 10.35 21.91 -5.12
CA ASN A 223 9.11 21.58 -5.82
C ASN A 223 7.90 21.90 -4.91
N ARG A 224 7.22 23.02 -5.22
CA ARG A 224 5.89 23.37 -4.69
C ARG A 224 4.87 22.28 -5.07
N LEU A 225 3.89 21.92 -4.24
CA LEU A 225 2.70 22.72 -3.89
C LEU A 225 1.91 23.24 -5.13
N SER A 226 1.84 22.47 -6.23
CA SER A 226 0.93 22.77 -7.37
C SER A 226 0.25 21.55 -8.01
N SER A 227 -0.10 20.52 -7.24
CA SER A 227 -0.84 19.37 -7.78
C SER A 227 -2.07 19.02 -6.95
N SER A 228 -2.97 19.99 -6.76
CA SER A 228 -4.40 19.71 -6.56
C SER A 228 -5.11 19.34 -7.87
N SER A 229 -4.39 19.13 -8.97
CA SER A 229 -4.93 18.62 -10.23
C SER A 229 -3.81 18.01 -11.07
N SER A 230 -3.71 16.68 -11.13
CA SER A 230 -3.26 15.87 -12.29
C SER A 230 -3.06 14.41 -11.85
N PHE A 231 -4.15 13.71 -11.55
CA PHE A 231 -4.27 12.32 -12.00
C PHE A 231 -4.89 12.42 -13.39
N SER A 232 -4.09 12.79 -14.40
CA SER A 232 -4.48 12.60 -15.79
C SER A 232 -3.95 11.24 -16.22
N SER A 233 -4.89 10.32 -16.40
CA SER A 233 -4.77 9.10 -17.19
C SER A 233 -3.95 9.37 -18.45
N GLY A 234 -2.92 8.55 -18.67
CA GLY A 234 -2.09 8.62 -19.86
C GLY A 234 -2.92 8.36 -21.12
N SER A 235 -3.21 9.42 -21.87
CA SER A 235 -3.66 9.32 -23.25
C SER A 235 -2.42 9.15 -24.13
N THR A 236 -2.28 7.97 -24.71
CA THR A 236 -1.31 7.66 -25.77
C THR A 236 -1.62 8.53 -26.99
N THR A 237 -0.80 9.54 -27.29
CA THR A 237 -0.81 10.19 -28.60
C THR A 237 0.15 9.43 -29.52
N ASN A 238 -0.41 8.61 -30.39
CA ASN A 238 0.29 8.07 -31.56
C ASN A 238 0.54 9.23 -32.53
N SER A 239 1.80 9.65 -32.68
CA SER A 239 2.24 10.44 -33.82
C SER A 239 2.65 9.49 -34.95
N SER A 240 1.74 9.26 -35.88
CA SER A 240 2.05 8.67 -37.18
C SER A 240 2.83 9.69 -38.02
N SER A 241 4.11 9.41 -38.21
CA SER A 241 4.97 10.00 -39.22
C SER A 241 4.58 9.48 -40.60
N SER A 242 4.07 10.37 -41.46
CA SER A 242 4.06 10.16 -42.91
C SER A 242 5.02 11.18 -43.52
N SER A 243 6.15 10.67 -43.99
CA SER A 243 7.13 11.39 -44.79
C SER A 243 6.65 11.47 -46.24
N ASN A 244 6.92 12.62 -46.87
CA ASN A 244 7.11 12.89 -48.31
C ASN A 244 6.52 11.93 -49.36
#